data_AF-A0A6U3SI66-F1
#
_entry.id   AF-A0A6U3SI66-F1
#
_cell.length_a   1.000
_cell.length_b   1.000
_cell.length_c   1.000
_cell.angle_alpha   90.00
_cell.angle_beta   90.00
_cell.angle_gamma   90.00
#
_symmetry.space_group_name_H-M   'P 1'
#
loop_
_entity.id
_entity.type
_entity.pdbx_description
1 polymer ?
#
loop_
_entity_poly.entity_id
_entity_poly.type
_entity_poly.pdbx_seq_one_letter_code
_entity_poly.pdbx_strand_id
1 'polypeptide(L)'
;MDRALELYGLDAEEWGVNVQPYSGSPANFAAYTALLNPHDRIMGLDLPSGGHLTHGFQTPKRKVSATSVYFESMPYIVSSETGLIDYDEMQYRAKMFMPKLLIAGASAYPREWDYARMREIANSVGAYFLVDMAHISGLVAGKVAKSPFPYADIVTSTTHKTLRGPRSGMIFARRSLIEKVDSAVFPSLQGGPHNHQIAALAVALKEANSDEFCSYASSVISNAKALAAGLVKRGHVITTGGTDNHLLLWDVRPHGLTGSKVERVLEMLSITTNKNSIPGDTSAINPGGVRLGTPALTSRGLNEDDFDRVAEFLNLGSELAIEVQNIAKLELKRKQETGDEETLKKKKVLLKDFVSVLNSNDEIMKKVKELKKDVEEFAIKFAMPGDE
;
A
#
# COMPACT_ATOMS: atom_id res chain seq x y z
N MET A 1 21.00 -16.51 1.77
CA MET A 1 19.77 -17.28 1.46
C MET A 1 19.25 -17.89 2.76
N ASP A 2 20.10 -18.60 3.50
CA ASP A 2 19.76 -19.27 4.78
C ASP A 2 18.99 -18.39 5.77
N ARG A 3 19.50 -17.17 6.09
CA ARG A 3 18.79 -16.23 6.97
C ARG A 3 17.36 -15.90 6.51
N ALA A 4 17.10 -15.90 5.21
CA ALA A 4 15.76 -15.62 4.70
C ALA A 4 14.83 -16.83 4.90
N LEU A 5 15.32 -18.05 4.72
CA LEU A 5 14.54 -19.27 5.00
C LEU A 5 14.29 -19.40 6.50
N GLU A 6 15.33 -19.20 7.32
CA GLU A 6 15.26 -19.25 8.79
C GLU A 6 14.24 -18.25 9.34
N LEU A 7 14.28 -16.98 8.89
CA LEU A 7 13.38 -15.93 9.35
C LEU A 7 11.90 -16.29 9.20
N TYR A 8 11.55 -16.98 8.11
CA TYR A 8 10.17 -17.38 7.83
C TYR A 8 9.87 -18.83 8.23
N GLY A 9 10.80 -19.50 8.91
CA GLY A 9 10.63 -20.88 9.39
C GLY A 9 10.46 -21.91 8.27
N LEU A 10 11.18 -21.73 7.16
CA LEU A 10 11.05 -22.56 5.96
C LEU A 10 12.11 -23.65 5.92
N ASP A 11 11.67 -24.89 5.64
CA ASP A 11 12.55 -26.00 5.35
C ASP A 11 13.21 -25.82 3.97
N ALA A 12 14.54 -25.92 3.91
CA ALA A 12 15.32 -25.78 2.69
C ALA A 12 15.09 -26.90 1.65
N GLU A 13 14.54 -28.04 2.09
CA GLU A 13 14.11 -29.14 1.22
C GLU A 13 12.78 -28.83 0.53
N GLU A 14 11.91 -28.02 1.16
CA GLU A 14 10.61 -27.63 0.59
C GLU A 14 10.64 -26.29 -0.13
N TRP A 15 11.56 -25.39 0.26
CA TRP A 15 11.63 -24.02 -0.19
C TRP A 15 13.03 -23.60 -0.63
N GLY A 16 13.09 -22.83 -1.71
CA GLY A 16 14.26 -22.07 -2.12
C GLY A 16 13.99 -20.57 -2.07
N VAL A 17 15.05 -19.78 -2.12
CA VAL A 17 14.95 -18.31 -2.17
C VAL A 17 16.00 -17.70 -3.10
N ASN A 18 15.55 -16.87 -4.04
CA ASN A 18 16.41 -16.00 -4.83
C ASN A 18 16.41 -14.59 -4.24
N VAL A 19 17.60 -14.06 -3.93
CA VAL A 19 17.82 -12.76 -3.29
C VAL A 19 18.44 -11.71 -4.22
N GLN A 20 18.52 -12.01 -5.52
CA GLN A 20 19.12 -11.12 -6.51
C GLN A 20 18.17 -10.09 -7.16
N PRO A 21 16.82 -10.20 -7.12
CA PRO A 21 15.98 -9.18 -7.72
C PRO A 21 16.30 -7.77 -7.21
N TYR A 22 16.46 -6.83 -8.13
CA TYR A 22 16.85 -5.46 -7.76
C TYR A 22 15.78 -4.72 -6.95
N SER A 23 14.51 -5.12 -7.05
CA SER A 23 13.39 -4.56 -6.29
C SER A 23 12.16 -5.48 -6.39
N GLY A 24 11.04 -5.08 -5.81
CA GLY A 24 9.79 -5.86 -5.84
C GLY A 24 9.17 -5.98 -7.23
N SER A 25 9.20 -4.91 -8.05
CA SER A 25 8.63 -4.97 -9.40
C SER A 25 9.37 -5.95 -10.31
N PRO A 26 10.72 -5.94 -10.38
CA PRO A 26 11.48 -6.98 -11.07
C PRO A 26 11.30 -8.37 -10.47
N ALA A 27 11.16 -8.49 -9.13
CA ALA A 27 10.91 -9.79 -8.49
C ALA A 27 9.60 -10.44 -8.98
N ASN A 28 8.52 -9.66 -9.01
CA ASN A 28 7.24 -10.10 -9.56
C ASN A 28 7.35 -10.47 -11.03
N PHE A 29 7.97 -9.61 -11.85
CA PHE A 29 8.10 -9.89 -13.28
C PHE A 29 8.94 -11.14 -13.57
N ALA A 30 10.01 -11.38 -12.81
CA ALA A 30 10.80 -12.60 -12.90
C ALA A 30 10.02 -13.85 -12.47
N ALA A 31 9.22 -13.76 -11.41
CA ALA A 31 8.34 -14.85 -11.00
C ALA A 31 7.31 -15.19 -12.10
N TYR A 32 6.78 -14.19 -12.81
CA TYR A 32 5.87 -14.43 -13.93
C TYR A 32 6.61 -15.10 -15.09
N THR A 33 7.75 -14.56 -15.51
CA THR A 33 8.58 -15.13 -16.59
C THR A 33 9.03 -16.56 -16.29
N ALA A 34 9.23 -16.92 -15.01
CA ALA A 34 9.58 -18.29 -14.61
C ALA A 34 8.43 -19.30 -14.78
N LEU A 35 7.19 -18.85 -14.60
CA LEU A 35 6.01 -19.73 -14.56
C LEU A 35 5.15 -19.68 -15.82
N LEU A 36 5.20 -18.57 -16.55
CA LEU A 36 4.25 -18.21 -17.59
C LEU A 36 4.94 -17.93 -18.90
N ASN A 37 4.26 -18.27 -19.99
CA ASN A 37 4.63 -17.81 -21.33
C ASN A 37 4.09 -16.40 -21.57
N PRO A 38 4.65 -15.65 -22.53
CA PRO A 38 4.02 -14.42 -23.01
C PRO A 38 2.54 -14.67 -23.37
N HIS A 39 1.68 -13.73 -22.97
CA HIS A 39 0.23 -13.76 -23.13
C HIS A 39 -0.53 -14.82 -22.31
N ASP A 40 0.13 -15.58 -21.45
CA ASP A 40 -0.58 -16.35 -20.43
C ASP A 40 -1.36 -15.41 -19.50
N ARG A 41 -2.44 -15.94 -18.93
CA ARG A 41 -3.43 -15.15 -18.19
C ARG A 41 -3.06 -15.01 -16.72
N ILE A 42 -3.16 -13.79 -16.18
CA ILE A 42 -2.88 -13.47 -14.77
C ILE A 42 -4.09 -12.80 -14.14
N MET A 43 -4.41 -13.17 -12.89
CA MET A 43 -5.37 -12.44 -12.07
C MET A 43 -4.73 -11.88 -10.81
N GLY A 44 -4.98 -10.60 -10.53
CA GLY A 44 -4.53 -9.89 -9.34
C GLY A 44 -5.57 -8.89 -8.86
N LEU A 45 -5.38 -8.32 -7.67
CA LEU A 45 -6.30 -7.31 -7.14
C LEU A 45 -6.26 -6.05 -7.99
N ASP A 46 -7.43 -5.50 -8.32
CA ASP A 46 -7.55 -4.24 -9.06
C ASP A 46 -6.82 -3.09 -8.34
N LEU A 47 -6.19 -2.21 -9.11
CA LEU A 47 -5.38 -1.12 -8.56
C LEU A 47 -6.22 -0.14 -7.69
N PRO A 48 -7.37 0.38 -8.18
CA PRO A 48 -8.33 1.09 -7.33
C PRO A 48 -8.86 0.33 -6.12
N SER A 49 -8.93 -1.01 -6.19
CA SER A 49 -9.32 -1.88 -5.07
C SER A 49 -8.19 -2.14 -4.07
N GLY A 50 -7.01 -1.53 -4.27
CA GLY A 50 -5.87 -1.62 -3.37
C GLY A 50 -4.73 -2.52 -3.84
N GLY A 51 -4.81 -3.05 -5.07
CA GLY A 51 -3.75 -3.85 -5.69
C GLY A 51 -2.47 -3.05 -5.98
N HIS A 52 -1.53 -3.68 -6.69
CA HIS A 52 -0.29 -3.04 -7.12
C HIS A 52 -0.15 -3.08 -8.64
N LEU A 53 0.55 -2.08 -9.21
CA LEU A 53 0.76 -1.98 -10.67
C LEU A 53 1.33 -3.27 -11.28
N THR A 54 2.22 -3.97 -10.57
CA THR A 54 2.85 -5.20 -11.08
C THR A 54 1.92 -6.40 -11.13
N HIS A 55 0.72 -6.33 -10.55
CA HIS A 55 -0.26 -7.42 -10.61
C HIS A 55 -1.12 -7.35 -11.89
N GLY A 56 -0.88 -6.34 -12.73
CA GLY A 56 -1.64 -6.07 -13.95
C GLY A 56 -2.45 -4.80 -13.80
N PHE A 57 -2.23 -3.84 -14.69
CA PHE A 57 -3.04 -2.62 -14.74
C PHE A 57 -3.16 -2.11 -16.18
N GLN A 58 -4.40 -1.94 -16.60
CA GLN A 58 -4.76 -1.38 -17.89
C GLN A 58 -6.04 -0.55 -17.76
N THR A 59 -6.20 0.40 -18.66
CA THR A 59 -7.43 1.18 -18.85
C THR A 59 -8.07 0.75 -20.18
N PRO A 60 -9.32 1.14 -20.47
CA PRO A 60 -9.94 0.86 -21.77
C PRO A 60 -9.14 1.36 -22.98
N LYS A 61 -8.24 2.32 -22.78
CA LYS A 61 -7.45 2.94 -23.86
C LYS A 61 -6.01 2.45 -23.94
N ARG A 62 -5.43 1.90 -22.86
CA ARG A 62 -4.02 1.51 -22.83
C ARG A 62 -3.69 0.50 -21.73
N LYS A 63 -2.76 -0.41 -22.02
CA LYS A 63 -2.03 -1.22 -21.04
C LYS A 63 -0.98 -0.33 -20.36
N VAL A 64 -1.05 -0.21 -19.03
CA VAL A 64 -0.20 0.73 -18.25
C VAL A 64 0.98 0.01 -17.63
N SER A 65 0.73 -1.15 -17.02
CA SER A 65 1.76 -1.99 -16.43
C SER A 65 2.42 -2.87 -17.49
N ALA A 66 3.73 -3.09 -17.37
CA ALA A 66 4.44 -4.08 -18.17
C ALA A 66 3.82 -5.47 -18.03
N THR A 67 3.29 -5.83 -16.85
CA THR A 67 2.57 -7.09 -16.64
C THR A 67 1.44 -7.24 -17.64
N SER A 68 0.60 -6.20 -17.82
CA SER A 68 -0.51 -6.26 -18.78
C SER A 68 -0.06 -6.19 -20.24
N VAL A 69 1.16 -5.69 -20.51
CA VAL A 69 1.74 -5.68 -21.86
C VAL A 69 2.18 -7.08 -22.28
N TYR A 70 2.91 -7.78 -21.42
CA TYR A 70 3.50 -9.08 -21.74
C TYR A 70 2.61 -10.28 -21.37
N PHE A 71 1.64 -10.09 -20.48
CA PHE A 71 0.67 -11.10 -20.03
C PHE A 71 -0.75 -10.55 -20.16
N GLU A 72 -1.74 -11.44 -20.25
CA GLU A 72 -3.13 -11.01 -20.30
C GLU A 72 -3.71 -10.94 -18.87
N SER A 73 -3.83 -9.72 -18.34
CA SER A 73 -4.27 -9.50 -16.96
C SER A 73 -5.77 -9.20 -16.87
N MET A 74 -6.47 -9.83 -15.92
CA MET A 74 -7.83 -9.45 -15.52
C MET A 74 -7.91 -9.30 -13.99
N PRO A 75 -8.50 -8.21 -13.47
CA PRO A 75 -8.56 -8.03 -12.03
C PRO A 75 -9.68 -8.85 -11.35
N TYR A 76 -9.47 -9.18 -10.08
CA TYR A 76 -10.57 -9.30 -9.11
C TYR A 76 -10.64 -8.02 -8.26
N ILE A 77 -11.76 -7.78 -7.59
CA ILE A 77 -12.08 -6.51 -6.92
C ILE A 77 -12.47 -6.72 -5.47
N VAL A 78 -12.58 -5.61 -4.74
CA VAL A 78 -13.29 -5.57 -3.45
C VAL A 78 -14.73 -5.13 -3.65
N SER A 79 -15.61 -5.54 -2.74
CA SER A 79 -16.98 -5.02 -2.66
C SER A 79 -16.95 -3.50 -2.49
N SER A 80 -17.75 -2.80 -3.31
CA SER A 80 -17.93 -1.35 -3.19
C SER A 80 -18.58 -0.92 -1.89
N GLU A 81 -19.29 -1.83 -1.21
CA GLU A 81 -20.03 -1.56 0.02
C GLU A 81 -19.16 -1.82 1.26
N THR A 82 -18.51 -2.98 1.32
CA THR A 82 -17.74 -3.39 2.53
C THR A 82 -16.26 -3.07 2.42
N GLY A 83 -15.74 -2.91 1.20
CA GLY A 83 -14.30 -2.78 0.93
C GLY A 83 -13.49 -4.05 1.16
N LEU A 84 -14.16 -5.20 1.35
CA LEU A 84 -13.56 -6.52 1.50
C LEU A 84 -13.49 -7.23 0.15
N ILE A 85 -12.49 -8.10 -0.02
CA ILE A 85 -12.39 -8.95 -1.21
C ILE A 85 -13.62 -9.87 -1.27
N ASP A 86 -14.27 -9.91 -2.43
CA ASP A 86 -15.32 -10.88 -2.71
C ASP A 86 -14.70 -12.15 -3.33
N TYR A 87 -14.51 -13.17 -2.49
CA TYR A 87 -13.89 -14.42 -2.91
C TYR A 87 -14.78 -15.27 -3.83
N ASP A 88 -16.10 -15.10 -3.77
CA ASP A 88 -17.02 -15.85 -4.64
C ASP A 88 -17.07 -15.21 -6.03
N GLU A 89 -17.08 -13.89 -6.11
CA GLU A 89 -16.90 -13.16 -7.36
C GLU A 89 -15.53 -13.45 -7.97
N MET A 90 -14.47 -13.49 -7.15
CA MET A 90 -13.13 -13.90 -7.60
C MET A 90 -13.17 -15.30 -8.21
N GLN A 91 -13.82 -16.27 -7.54
CA GLN A 91 -13.94 -17.64 -8.05
C GLN A 91 -14.68 -17.70 -9.38
N TYR A 92 -15.80 -16.98 -9.49
CA TYR A 92 -16.56 -16.88 -10.74
C TYR A 92 -15.70 -16.30 -11.88
N ARG A 93 -15.02 -15.18 -11.62
CA ARG A 93 -14.10 -14.55 -12.57
C ARG A 93 -12.96 -15.48 -12.99
N ALA A 94 -12.38 -16.22 -12.05
CA ALA A 94 -11.32 -17.18 -12.34
C ALA A 94 -11.79 -18.30 -13.26
N LYS A 95 -13.00 -18.85 -13.05
CA LYS A 95 -13.57 -19.89 -13.94
C LYS A 95 -13.84 -19.39 -15.35
N MET A 96 -14.23 -18.12 -15.51
CA MET A 96 -14.49 -17.53 -16.82
C MET A 96 -13.20 -17.14 -17.56
N PHE A 97 -12.20 -16.68 -16.81
CA PHE A 97 -10.95 -16.18 -17.39
C PHE A 97 -9.85 -17.23 -17.48
N MET A 98 -9.91 -18.31 -16.69
CA MET A 98 -8.91 -19.39 -16.66
C MET A 98 -7.47 -18.86 -16.54
N PRO A 99 -7.15 -18.12 -15.44
CA PRO A 99 -5.79 -17.64 -15.23
C PRO A 99 -4.82 -18.81 -15.08
N LYS A 100 -3.57 -18.59 -15.51
CA LYS A 100 -2.43 -19.47 -15.19
C LYS A 100 -1.76 -19.10 -13.87
N LEU A 101 -2.00 -17.89 -13.38
CA LEU A 101 -1.49 -17.38 -12.11
C LEU A 101 -2.56 -16.54 -11.40
N LEU A 102 -2.83 -16.88 -10.15
CA LEU A 102 -3.63 -16.06 -9.23
C LEU A 102 -2.70 -15.41 -8.20
N ILE A 103 -2.79 -14.09 -8.04
CA ILE A 103 -1.96 -13.30 -7.14
C ILE A 103 -2.78 -12.87 -5.92
N ALA A 104 -2.32 -13.18 -4.71
CA ALA A 104 -2.71 -12.48 -3.48
C ALA A 104 -1.65 -11.43 -3.14
N GLY A 105 -2.05 -10.20 -2.89
CA GLY A 105 -1.13 -9.13 -2.56
C GLY A 105 -1.74 -7.77 -2.82
N ALA A 106 -1.43 -6.80 -1.96
CA ALA A 106 -2.00 -5.46 -2.04
C ALA A 106 -1.01 -4.40 -1.56
N SER A 107 -1.18 -3.20 -2.10
CA SER A 107 -0.53 -1.99 -1.61
C SER A 107 -1.40 -1.23 -0.60
N ALA A 108 -2.71 -1.39 -0.68
CA ALA A 108 -3.68 -0.61 0.06
C ALA A 108 -4.90 -1.47 0.43
N TYR A 109 -4.68 -2.53 1.19
CA TYR A 109 -5.74 -3.38 1.75
C TYR A 109 -5.52 -3.54 3.27
N PRO A 110 -6.42 -3.03 4.12
CA PRO A 110 -6.21 -2.98 5.58
C PRO A 110 -6.57 -4.28 6.31
N ARG A 111 -6.98 -5.33 5.58
CA ARG A 111 -7.48 -6.58 6.16
C ARG A 111 -6.57 -7.77 5.89
N GLU A 112 -6.75 -8.80 6.71
CA GLU A 112 -6.04 -10.07 6.55
C GLU A 112 -6.55 -10.85 5.33
N TRP A 113 -5.69 -11.68 4.74
CA TRP A 113 -6.04 -12.51 3.60
C TRP A 113 -6.62 -13.87 4.01
N ASP A 114 -7.55 -14.38 3.20
CA ASP A 114 -7.93 -15.79 3.20
C ASP A 114 -7.12 -16.58 2.15
N TYR A 115 -5.88 -16.91 2.50
CA TYR A 115 -4.99 -17.67 1.62
C TYR A 115 -5.51 -19.08 1.32
N ALA A 116 -6.23 -19.70 2.26
CA ALA A 116 -6.82 -21.02 2.06
C ALA A 116 -7.88 -20.96 0.96
N ARG A 117 -8.80 -20.00 1.05
CA ARG A 117 -9.82 -19.79 0.02
C ARG A 117 -9.21 -19.47 -1.35
N MET A 118 -8.17 -18.64 -1.40
CA MET A 118 -7.50 -18.33 -2.66
C MET A 118 -6.76 -19.53 -3.25
N ARG A 119 -6.15 -20.39 -2.43
CA ARG A 119 -5.53 -21.65 -2.87
C ARG A 119 -6.56 -22.58 -3.50
N GLU A 120 -7.74 -22.72 -2.90
CA GLU A 120 -8.84 -23.50 -3.45
C GLU A 120 -9.27 -22.98 -4.82
N ILE A 121 -9.39 -21.65 -4.97
CA ILE A 121 -9.75 -21.01 -6.24
C ILE A 121 -8.68 -21.28 -7.29
N ALA A 122 -7.39 -21.08 -6.97
CA ALA A 122 -6.28 -21.37 -7.87
C ALA A 122 -6.28 -22.84 -8.32
N ASN A 123 -6.46 -23.78 -7.39
CA ASN A 123 -6.59 -25.22 -7.67
C ASN A 123 -7.74 -25.52 -8.64
N SER A 124 -8.90 -24.88 -8.45
CA SER A 124 -10.10 -25.16 -9.25
C SER A 124 -9.96 -24.82 -10.73
N VAL A 125 -8.98 -24.00 -11.11
CA VAL A 125 -8.69 -23.61 -12.49
C VAL A 125 -7.28 -24.04 -12.95
N GLY A 126 -6.55 -24.78 -12.11
CA GLY A 126 -5.18 -25.22 -12.40
C GLY A 126 -4.15 -24.08 -12.48
N ALA A 127 -4.37 -22.99 -11.76
CA ALA A 127 -3.44 -21.86 -11.68
C ALA A 127 -2.37 -22.09 -10.61
N TYR A 128 -1.19 -21.52 -10.84
CA TYR A 128 -0.24 -21.26 -9.75
C TYR A 128 -0.81 -20.20 -8.79
N PHE A 129 -0.44 -20.31 -7.52
CA PHE A 129 -0.79 -19.33 -6.50
C PHE A 129 0.46 -18.57 -6.04
N LEU A 130 0.51 -17.27 -6.35
CA LEU A 130 1.58 -16.37 -5.93
C LEU A 130 1.09 -15.43 -4.85
N VAL A 131 1.89 -15.23 -3.81
CA VAL A 131 1.65 -14.20 -2.80
C VAL A 131 2.72 -13.10 -2.87
N ASP A 132 2.33 -11.87 -3.14
CA ASP A 132 3.17 -10.69 -3.00
C ASP A 132 2.96 -10.10 -1.60
N MET A 133 3.87 -10.44 -0.69
CA MET A 133 3.82 -10.02 0.71
C MET A 133 4.58 -8.72 0.97
N ALA A 134 4.94 -7.94 -0.06
CA ALA A 134 5.84 -6.78 0.07
C ALA A 134 5.47 -5.81 1.20
N HIS A 135 4.18 -5.59 1.44
CA HIS A 135 3.69 -4.69 2.47
C HIS A 135 3.68 -5.31 3.88
N ILE A 136 3.55 -6.62 4.00
CA ILE A 136 3.36 -7.33 5.28
C ILE A 136 4.53 -8.24 5.65
N SER A 137 5.60 -8.29 4.87
CA SER A 137 6.70 -9.22 5.07
C SER A 137 7.34 -9.12 6.46
N GLY A 138 7.46 -7.91 7.01
CA GLY A 138 7.91 -7.72 8.40
C GLY A 138 6.89 -8.19 9.44
N LEU A 139 5.60 -8.10 9.16
CA LEU A 139 4.54 -8.58 10.04
C LEU A 139 4.47 -10.12 10.05
N VAL A 140 4.69 -10.75 8.89
CA VAL A 140 4.82 -12.20 8.77
C VAL A 140 6.07 -12.68 9.51
N ALA A 141 7.21 -12.01 9.33
CA ALA A 141 8.46 -12.31 10.05
C ALA A 141 8.29 -12.17 11.57
N GLY A 142 7.62 -11.09 12.02
CA GLY A 142 7.29 -10.87 13.43
C GLY A 142 6.15 -11.73 13.98
N LYS A 143 5.61 -12.67 13.20
CA LYS A 143 4.55 -13.63 13.59
C LYS A 143 3.24 -12.97 14.03
N VAL A 144 2.95 -11.77 13.51
CA VAL A 144 1.72 -11.01 13.81
C VAL A 144 0.76 -10.86 12.63
N ALA A 145 1.11 -11.43 11.47
CA ALA A 145 0.23 -11.62 10.31
C ALA A 145 0.25 -13.08 9.85
N LYS A 146 -0.81 -13.53 9.17
CA LYS A 146 -0.86 -14.91 8.65
C LYS A 146 0.30 -15.18 7.68
N SER A 147 0.96 -16.32 7.87
CA SER A 147 1.99 -16.79 6.94
C SER A 147 1.36 -17.30 5.63
N PRO A 148 1.81 -16.81 4.46
CA PRO A 148 1.32 -17.29 3.17
C PRO A 148 1.98 -18.60 2.71
N PHE A 149 3.12 -18.97 3.29
CA PHE A 149 3.96 -20.09 2.87
C PHE A 149 3.25 -21.46 2.88
N PRO A 150 2.32 -21.78 3.78
CA PRO A 150 1.59 -23.06 3.70
C PRO A 150 0.78 -23.23 2.40
N TYR A 151 0.39 -22.13 1.75
CA TYR A 151 -0.56 -22.14 0.64
C TYR A 151 0.09 -21.82 -0.72
N ALA A 152 1.07 -20.93 -0.72
CA ALA A 152 1.67 -20.38 -1.93
C ALA A 152 2.59 -21.38 -2.66
N ASP A 153 2.64 -21.24 -3.98
CA ASP A 153 3.66 -21.86 -4.83
C ASP A 153 4.92 -20.96 -4.92
N ILE A 154 4.71 -19.64 -5.00
CA ILE A 154 5.74 -18.60 -4.96
C ILE A 154 5.31 -17.49 -4.01
N VAL A 155 6.26 -16.97 -3.23
CA VAL A 155 6.08 -15.75 -2.43
C VAL A 155 7.11 -14.71 -2.85
N THR A 156 6.66 -13.55 -3.31
CA THR A 156 7.53 -12.42 -3.63
C THR A 156 7.45 -11.37 -2.53
N SER A 157 8.54 -10.63 -2.34
CA SER A 157 8.54 -9.52 -1.39
C SER A 157 9.56 -8.45 -1.74
N THR A 158 9.27 -7.21 -1.37
CA THR A 158 10.31 -6.20 -1.15
C THR A 158 10.98 -6.36 0.19
N THR A 159 12.17 -5.78 0.35
CA THR A 159 12.94 -5.87 1.60
C THR A 159 12.90 -4.59 2.45
N HIS A 160 12.40 -3.47 1.94
CA HIS A 160 12.51 -2.14 2.58
C HIS A 160 11.28 -1.64 3.34
N LYS A 161 10.11 -2.28 3.19
CA LYS A 161 8.86 -1.80 3.80
C LYS A 161 8.79 -2.20 5.28
N THR A 162 7.82 -3.03 5.66
CA THR A 162 7.69 -3.50 7.04
C THR A 162 8.88 -4.35 7.49
N LEU A 163 9.63 -4.96 6.56
CA LEU A 163 10.89 -5.67 6.86
C LEU A 163 12.07 -4.74 7.21
N ARG A 164 11.96 -3.43 6.93
CA ARG A 164 12.93 -2.40 7.35
C ARG A 164 14.38 -2.59 6.84
N GLY A 165 14.56 -3.32 5.75
CA GLY A 165 15.86 -3.55 5.12
C GLY A 165 16.17 -2.62 3.93
N PRO A 166 17.15 -2.98 3.09
CA PRO A 166 17.53 -2.16 1.94
C PRO A 166 16.50 -2.22 0.81
N ARG A 167 16.67 -1.41 -0.24
CA ARG A 167 15.87 -1.51 -1.47
C ARG A 167 16.34 -2.70 -2.32
N SER A 168 15.65 -3.84 -2.17
CA SER A 168 15.84 -5.07 -2.94
C SER A 168 14.52 -5.87 -3.01
N GLY A 169 14.52 -6.99 -3.72
CA GLY A 169 13.44 -7.96 -3.76
C GLY A 169 13.92 -9.38 -3.47
N MET A 170 13.01 -10.22 -2.98
CA MET A 170 13.22 -11.65 -2.78
C MET A 170 12.11 -12.44 -3.47
N ILE A 171 12.44 -13.62 -4.00
CA ILE A 171 11.48 -14.59 -4.52
C ILE A 171 11.71 -15.90 -3.79
N PHE A 172 10.77 -16.27 -2.92
CA PHE A 172 10.69 -17.61 -2.35
C PHE A 172 9.85 -18.48 -3.28
N ALA A 173 10.28 -19.71 -3.50
CA ALA A 173 9.54 -20.64 -4.34
C ALA A 173 9.61 -22.05 -3.74
N ARG A 174 8.56 -22.85 -3.96
CA ARG A 174 8.64 -24.28 -3.69
C ARG A 174 9.87 -24.85 -4.38
N ARG A 175 10.51 -25.84 -3.76
CA ARG A 175 11.79 -26.41 -4.23
C ARG A 175 11.75 -26.84 -5.70
N SER A 176 10.63 -27.37 -6.16
CA SER A 176 10.41 -27.78 -7.56
C SER A 176 10.37 -26.62 -8.58
N LEU A 177 10.27 -25.37 -8.12
CA LEU A 177 10.17 -24.17 -8.96
C LEU A 177 11.41 -23.28 -8.91
N ILE A 178 12.34 -23.50 -7.97
CA ILE A 178 13.45 -22.58 -7.73
C ILE A 178 14.38 -22.44 -8.93
N GLU A 179 14.68 -23.52 -9.66
CA GLU A 179 15.56 -23.46 -10.84
C GLU A 179 14.96 -22.61 -11.97
N LYS A 180 13.63 -22.63 -12.12
CA LYS A 180 12.92 -21.77 -13.10
C LYS A 180 13.02 -20.30 -12.68
N VAL A 181 12.86 -20.02 -11.38
CA VAL A 181 13.00 -18.68 -10.82
C VAL A 181 14.42 -18.16 -11.02
N ASP A 182 15.42 -18.97 -10.69
CA ASP A 182 16.82 -18.61 -10.84
C ASP A 182 17.16 -18.29 -12.29
N SER A 183 16.72 -19.15 -13.23
CA SER A 183 16.92 -18.93 -14.67
C SER A 183 16.22 -17.67 -15.19
N ALA A 184 15.01 -17.38 -14.70
CA ALA A 184 14.27 -16.18 -15.07
C ALA A 184 14.91 -14.90 -14.53
N VAL A 185 15.49 -14.94 -13.32
CA VAL A 185 16.26 -13.82 -12.78
C VAL A 185 17.55 -13.65 -13.57
N PHE A 186 18.34 -14.70 -13.73
CA PHE A 186 19.57 -14.73 -14.53
C PHE A 186 19.69 -16.08 -15.26
N PRO A 187 19.89 -16.10 -16.59
CA PRO A 187 20.32 -14.98 -17.44
C PRO A 187 19.18 -14.19 -18.10
N SER A 188 17.89 -14.51 -17.84
CA SER A 188 16.81 -13.94 -18.67
C SER A 188 16.57 -12.44 -18.48
N LEU A 189 16.55 -11.93 -17.25
CA LEU A 189 16.09 -10.55 -16.97
C LEU A 189 17.16 -9.64 -16.36
N GLN A 190 18.11 -10.19 -15.60
CA GLN A 190 19.18 -9.46 -14.95
C GLN A 190 20.55 -9.97 -15.40
N GLY A 191 21.59 -9.18 -15.10
CA GLY A 191 22.99 -9.51 -15.30
C GLY A 191 23.70 -9.70 -13.95
N GLY A 192 24.66 -8.83 -13.64
CA GLY A 192 25.44 -8.92 -12.39
C GLY A 192 24.63 -8.57 -11.13
N PRO A 193 24.70 -9.38 -10.06
CA PRO A 193 23.96 -9.11 -8.82
C PRO A 193 24.51 -7.91 -8.05
N HIS A 194 23.64 -7.17 -7.36
CA HIS A 194 24.01 -6.06 -6.49
C HIS A 194 24.46 -6.56 -5.11
N ASN A 195 25.67 -7.10 -5.00
CA ASN A 195 26.18 -7.74 -3.79
C ASN A 195 26.16 -6.85 -2.53
N HIS A 196 26.33 -5.53 -2.67
CA HIS A 196 26.21 -4.58 -1.57
C HIS A 196 24.78 -4.52 -1.00
N GLN A 197 23.74 -4.62 -1.84
CA GLN A 197 22.35 -4.72 -1.39
C GLN A 197 22.07 -6.08 -0.75
N ILE A 198 22.65 -7.16 -1.29
CA ILE A 198 22.53 -8.51 -0.71
C ILE A 198 23.17 -8.57 0.68
N ALA A 199 24.33 -7.92 0.87
CA ALA A 199 24.98 -7.80 2.16
C ALA A 199 24.12 -7.02 3.18
N ALA A 200 23.57 -5.86 2.79
CA ALA A 200 22.65 -5.10 3.63
C ALA A 200 21.37 -5.88 3.95
N LEU A 201 20.86 -6.67 3.00
CA LEU A 201 19.71 -7.54 3.21
C LEU A 201 20.03 -8.62 4.24
N ALA A 202 21.21 -9.24 4.18
CA ALA A 202 21.61 -10.21 5.17
C ALA A 202 21.63 -9.62 6.59
N VAL A 203 22.04 -8.35 6.76
CA VAL A 203 21.96 -7.63 8.05
C VAL A 203 20.51 -7.45 8.47
N ALA A 204 19.65 -6.92 7.60
CA ALA A 204 18.24 -6.70 7.90
C ALA A 204 17.49 -8.00 8.26
N LEU A 205 17.80 -9.13 7.59
CA LEU A 205 17.22 -10.43 7.92
C LEU A 205 17.66 -10.93 9.30
N LYS A 206 18.90 -10.64 9.70
CA LYS A 206 19.40 -10.97 11.05
C LYS A 206 18.66 -10.15 12.11
N GLU A 207 18.51 -8.85 11.88
CA GLU A 207 17.74 -7.96 12.78
C GLU A 207 16.27 -8.38 12.86
N ALA A 208 15.66 -8.74 11.73
CA ALA A 208 14.27 -9.18 11.68
C ALA A 208 14.02 -10.49 12.45
N ASN A 209 15.07 -11.29 12.69
CA ASN A 209 14.98 -12.56 13.42
C ASN A 209 15.17 -12.40 14.95
N SER A 210 15.11 -11.15 15.47
CA SER A 210 15.27 -10.87 16.90
C SER A 210 13.92 -10.71 17.61
N ASP A 211 13.92 -10.90 18.93
CA ASP A 211 12.72 -10.71 19.77
C ASP A 211 12.26 -9.24 19.80
N GLU A 212 13.20 -8.29 19.69
CA GLU A 212 12.91 -6.87 19.57
C GLU A 212 12.15 -6.57 18.27
N PHE A 213 12.47 -7.25 17.17
CA PHE A 213 11.73 -7.08 15.92
C PHE A 213 10.31 -7.65 16.01
N CYS A 214 10.11 -8.78 16.69
CA CYS A 214 8.78 -9.33 16.96
C CYS A 214 7.93 -8.37 17.80
N SER A 215 8.55 -7.75 18.83
CA SER A 215 7.91 -6.71 19.65
C SER A 215 7.55 -5.49 18.81
N TYR A 216 8.48 -5.01 17.98
CA TYR A 216 8.24 -3.92 17.04
C TYR A 216 7.06 -4.22 16.09
N ALA A 217 7.01 -5.41 15.49
CA ALA A 217 5.94 -5.79 14.58
C ALA A 217 4.57 -5.80 15.28
N SER A 218 4.52 -6.23 16.54
CA SER A 218 3.33 -6.15 17.38
C SER A 218 2.89 -4.71 17.62
N SER A 219 3.83 -3.82 17.99
CA SER A 219 3.57 -2.39 18.16
C SER A 219 3.08 -1.73 16.88
N VAL A 220 3.58 -2.12 15.70
CA VAL A 220 3.11 -1.57 14.41
C VAL A 220 1.60 -1.79 14.24
N ILE A 221 1.08 -2.97 14.60
CA ILE A 221 -0.35 -3.28 14.50
C ILE A 221 -1.15 -2.57 15.59
N SER A 222 -0.68 -2.58 16.85
CA SER A 222 -1.41 -1.90 17.94
C SER A 222 -1.51 -0.39 17.69
N ASN A 223 -0.43 0.23 17.22
CA ASN A 223 -0.39 1.62 16.79
C ASN A 223 -1.34 1.92 15.62
N ALA A 224 -1.45 1.01 14.64
CA ALA A 224 -2.38 1.19 13.52
C ALA A 224 -3.84 1.17 13.98
N LYS A 225 -4.16 0.30 14.95
CA LYS A 225 -5.48 0.26 15.60
C LYS A 225 -5.74 1.50 16.45
N ALA A 226 -4.74 2.00 17.19
CA ALA A 226 -4.84 3.23 17.97
C ALA A 226 -5.11 4.44 17.06
N LEU A 227 -4.37 4.57 15.95
CA LEU A 227 -4.60 5.62 14.95
C LEU A 227 -6.01 5.56 14.36
N ALA A 228 -6.49 4.36 13.99
CA ALA A 228 -7.84 4.17 13.48
C ALA A 228 -8.90 4.59 14.51
N ALA A 229 -8.75 4.14 15.75
CA ALA A 229 -9.66 4.49 16.85
C ALA A 229 -9.65 5.99 17.14
N GLY A 230 -8.48 6.64 17.15
CA GLY A 230 -8.34 8.07 17.35
C GLY A 230 -9.01 8.91 16.27
N LEU A 231 -8.94 8.47 15.00
CA LEU A 231 -9.66 9.11 13.89
C LEU A 231 -11.18 8.91 14.00
N VAL A 232 -11.64 7.69 14.29
CA VAL A 232 -13.07 7.39 14.48
C VAL A 232 -13.67 8.18 15.64
N LYS A 233 -12.94 8.27 16.77
CA LYS A 233 -13.32 9.10 17.93
C LYS A 233 -13.55 10.57 17.55
N ARG A 234 -12.84 11.06 16.53
CA ARG A 234 -12.94 12.44 16.00
C ARG A 234 -13.90 12.55 14.80
N GLY A 235 -14.74 11.54 14.58
CA GLY A 235 -15.82 11.58 13.57
C GLY A 235 -15.38 11.23 12.14
N HIS A 236 -14.19 10.65 11.96
CA HIS A 236 -13.71 10.22 10.64
C HIS A 236 -14.12 8.79 10.31
N VAL A 237 -14.21 8.50 9.01
CA VAL A 237 -14.56 7.17 8.50
C VAL A 237 -13.32 6.44 8.03
N ILE A 238 -13.10 5.22 8.53
CA ILE A 238 -12.06 4.31 8.06
C ILE A 238 -12.71 3.21 7.22
N THR A 239 -12.22 2.98 6.00
CA THR A 239 -12.80 1.94 5.15
C THR A 239 -12.66 0.56 5.79
N THR A 240 -13.59 -0.34 5.46
CA THR A 240 -13.72 -1.67 6.09
C THR A 240 -13.99 -1.64 7.60
N GLY A 241 -14.08 -0.47 8.25
CA GLY A 241 -14.33 -0.31 9.68
C GLY A 241 -13.10 -0.42 10.60
N GLY A 242 -11.88 -0.45 10.05
CA GLY A 242 -10.66 -0.61 10.84
C GLY A 242 -9.50 -1.23 10.08
N THR A 243 -8.57 -1.86 10.80
CA THR A 243 -7.39 -2.52 10.21
C THR A 243 -6.95 -3.74 11.02
N ASP A 244 -6.42 -4.74 10.31
CA ASP A 244 -5.76 -5.92 10.86
C ASP A 244 -4.23 -5.85 10.70
N ASN A 245 -3.71 -4.82 10.01
CA ASN A 245 -2.30 -4.71 9.66
C ASN A 245 -1.73 -3.29 9.92
N HIS A 246 -0.63 -2.94 9.24
CA HIS A 246 0.15 -1.71 9.48
C HIS A 246 -0.40 -0.45 8.80
N LEU A 247 -1.47 -0.56 8.02
CA LEU A 247 -2.06 0.57 7.29
C LEU A 247 -3.57 0.69 7.50
N LEU A 248 -4.10 1.87 7.22
CA LEU A 248 -5.54 2.11 7.15
C LEU A 248 -5.87 3.05 5.99
N LEU A 249 -7.14 3.05 5.59
CA LEU A 249 -7.65 3.89 4.52
C LEU A 249 -8.71 4.83 5.10
N TRP A 250 -8.39 6.10 5.17
CA TRP A 250 -9.25 7.15 5.69
C TRP A 250 -10.11 7.72 4.56
N ASP A 251 -11.44 7.60 4.67
CA ASP A 251 -12.41 8.17 3.75
C ASP A 251 -12.72 9.62 4.13
N VAL A 252 -12.34 10.55 3.25
CA VAL A 252 -12.51 12.00 3.46
C VAL A 252 -13.71 12.56 2.68
N ARG A 253 -14.45 11.72 1.95
CA ARG A 253 -15.65 12.12 1.20
C ARG A 253 -16.78 12.63 2.08
N PRO A 254 -17.04 12.11 3.31
CA PRO A 254 -18.06 12.66 4.20
C PRO A 254 -17.89 14.16 4.49
N HIS A 255 -16.65 14.66 4.43
CA HIS A 255 -16.31 16.07 4.62
C HIS A 255 -16.42 16.91 3.33
N GLY A 256 -16.85 16.32 2.22
CA GLY A 256 -16.88 16.96 0.90
C GLY A 256 -15.49 17.25 0.33
N LEU A 257 -14.47 16.54 0.81
CA LEU A 257 -13.08 16.67 0.39
C LEU A 257 -12.68 15.54 -0.56
N THR A 258 -11.52 15.71 -1.20
CA THR A 258 -10.83 14.64 -1.92
C THR A 258 -9.50 14.36 -1.22
N GLY A 259 -8.99 13.14 -1.39
CA GLY A 259 -7.69 12.74 -0.84
C GLY A 259 -6.58 13.71 -1.26
N SER A 260 -6.60 14.20 -2.51
CA SER A 260 -5.61 15.17 -3.00
C SER A 260 -5.62 16.52 -2.26
N LYS A 261 -6.78 16.95 -1.74
CA LYS A 261 -6.88 18.21 -0.98
C LYS A 261 -6.35 18.03 0.43
N VAL A 262 -6.72 16.92 1.07
CA VAL A 262 -6.24 16.58 2.42
C VAL A 262 -4.73 16.32 2.41
N GLU A 263 -4.23 15.50 1.49
CA GLU A 263 -2.79 15.25 1.28
C GLU A 263 -2.01 16.56 1.16
N ARG A 264 -2.51 17.53 0.39
CA ARG A 264 -1.82 18.80 0.19
C ARG A 264 -1.78 19.67 1.46
N VAL A 265 -2.85 19.70 2.24
CA VAL A 265 -2.85 20.42 3.52
C VAL A 265 -1.89 19.75 4.49
N LEU A 266 -1.96 18.42 4.64
CA LEU A 266 -1.09 17.66 5.52
C LEU A 266 0.40 17.82 5.16
N GLU A 267 0.73 17.86 3.87
CA GLU A 267 2.09 18.14 3.39
C GLU A 267 2.61 19.50 3.90
N MET A 268 1.76 20.53 3.90
CA MET A 268 2.11 21.86 4.44
C MET A 268 2.27 21.87 5.96
N LEU A 269 1.71 20.88 6.66
CA LEU A 269 1.85 20.67 8.10
C LEU A 269 3.01 19.74 8.47
N SER A 270 3.90 19.39 7.52
CA SER A 270 4.98 18.42 7.72
C SER A 270 4.50 16.98 7.98
N ILE A 271 3.29 16.63 7.51
CA ILE A 271 2.73 15.28 7.61
C ILE A 271 2.68 14.64 6.22
N THR A 272 3.57 13.67 5.97
CA THR A 272 3.61 12.94 4.70
C THR A 272 2.58 11.81 4.70
N THR A 273 1.64 11.88 3.76
CA THR A 273 0.64 10.82 3.49
C THR A 273 0.55 10.58 1.98
N ASN A 274 -0.32 9.68 1.55
CA ASN A 274 -0.67 9.60 0.12
C ASN A 274 -2.17 9.56 -0.08
N LYS A 275 -2.65 10.31 -1.08
CA LYS A 275 -4.01 10.11 -1.61
C LYS A 275 -4.13 8.70 -2.19
N ASN A 276 -5.27 8.05 -1.98
CA ASN A 276 -5.48 6.67 -2.40
C ASN A 276 -6.94 6.44 -2.79
N SER A 277 -7.17 5.72 -3.88
CA SER A 277 -8.52 5.26 -4.22
C SER A 277 -9.09 4.41 -3.09
N ILE A 278 -10.39 4.54 -2.87
CA ILE A 278 -11.15 3.73 -1.93
C ILE A 278 -12.40 3.16 -2.60
N PRO A 279 -13.00 2.10 -2.06
CA PRO A 279 -14.25 1.55 -2.57
C PRO A 279 -15.32 2.63 -2.80
N GLY A 280 -15.98 2.57 -3.96
CA GLY A 280 -16.98 3.54 -4.39
C GLY A 280 -16.44 4.78 -5.12
N ASP A 281 -15.13 4.95 -5.26
CA ASP A 281 -14.57 6.06 -6.04
C ASP A 281 -14.89 5.93 -7.54
N THR A 282 -15.43 7.00 -8.12
CA THR A 282 -15.73 7.08 -9.56
C THR A 282 -14.54 7.62 -10.38
N SER A 283 -13.46 8.07 -9.72
CA SER A 283 -12.29 8.64 -10.37
C SER A 283 -10.99 8.24 -9.66
N ALA A 284 -10.14 7.49 -10.37
CA ALA A 284 -8.77 7.21 -9.90
C ALA A 284 -7.86 8.46 -9.88
N ILE A 285 -8.24 9.55 -10.56
CA ILE A 285 -7.46 10.80 -10.61
C ILE A 285 -7.74 11.66 -9.37
N ASN A 286 -8.97 11.63 -8.85
CA ASN A 286 -9.40 12.41 -7.70
C ASN A 286 -9.99 11.47 -6.65
N PRO A 287 -9.15 10.66 -6.00
CA PRO A 287 -9.64 9.66 -5.07
C PRO A 287 -10.22 10.29 -3.80
N GLY A 288 -11.14 9.57 -3.16
CA GLY A 288 -11.81 9.96 -1.93
C GLY A 288 -11.05 9.63 -0.65
N GLY A 289 -9.94 8.89 -0.74
CA GLY A 289 -9.22 8.39 0.42
C GLY A 289 -7.81 8.93 0.62
N VAL A 290 -7.32 8.77 1.85
CA VAL A 290 -5.93 8.96 2.25
C VAL A 290 -5.44 7.66 2.91
N ARG A 291 -4.31 7.13 2.46
CA ARG A 291 -3.69 5.95 3.07
C ARG A 291 -2.70 6.41 4.14
N LEU A 292 -2.83 5.82 5.31
CA LEU A 292 -1.99 6.07 6.48
C LEU A 292 -1.31 4.76 6.90
N GLY A 293 -0.10 4.85 7.45
CA GLY A 293 0.62 3.68 7.94
C GLY A 293 1.52 4.02 9.11
N THR A 294 1.73 3.03 9.98
CA THR A 294 2.44 3.18 11.25
C THR A 294 3.91 2.69 11.30
N PRO A 295 4.48 1.91 10.35
CA PRO A 295 5.84 1.35 10.50
C PRO A 295 6.95 2.37 10.75
N ALA A 296 6.91 3.51 10.03
CA ALA A 296 7.98 4.51 10.10
C ALA A 296 8.02 5.19 11.48
N LEU A 297 6.86 5.66 11.98
CA LEU A 297 6.78 6.32 13.28
C LEU A 297 6.97 5.32 14.44
N THR A 298 6.48 4.09 14.29
CA THR A 298 6.75 3.04 15.29
C THR A 298 8.25 2.74 15.39
N SER A 299 8.99 2.77 14.27
CA SER A 299 10.45 2.60 14.28
C SER A 299 11.19 3.74 14.99
N ARG A 300 10.56 4.91 15.15
CA ARG A 300 11.08 6.04 15.93
C ARG A 300 10.71 5.98 17.42
N GLY A 301 9.93 4.98 17.83
CA GLY A 301 9.53 4.74 19.22
C GLY A 301 8.14 5.22 19.59
N LEU A 302 7.30 5.64 18.62
CA LEU A 302 5.92 6.05 18.92
C LEU A 302 5.08 4.86 19.40
N ASN A 303 4.27 5.10 20.43
CA ASN A 303 3.31 4.16 20.99
C ASN A 303 1.85 4.56 20.70
N GLU A 304 0.88 3.86 21.30
CA GLU A 304 -0.54 4.04 21.04
C GLU A 304 -1.05 5.45 21.41
N ASP A 305 -0.57 6.03 22.52
CA ASP A 305 -0.94 7.38 22.94
C ASP A 305 -0.39 8.43 21.98
N ASP A 306 0.85 8.24 21.51
CA ASP A 306 1.45 9.08 20.47
C ASP A 306 0.65 9.02 19.17
N PHE A 307 0.10 7.84 18.82
CA PHE A 307 -0.75 7.70 17.63
C PHE A 307 -2.14 8.32 17.79
N ASP A 308 -2.69 8.44 19.00
CA ASP A 308 -3.88 9.30 19.21
C ASP A 308 -3.53 10.78 19.01
N ARG A 309 -2.33 11.21 19.42
CA ARG A 309 -1.85 12.57 19.12
C ARG A 309 -1.64 12.78 17.62
N VAL A 310 -1.12 11.80 16.89
CA VAL A 310 -1.07 11.83 15.42
C VAL A 310 -2.47 11.92 14.82
N ALA A 311 -3.45 11.17 15.34
CA ALA A 311 -4.84 11.26 14.91
C ALA A 311 -5.44 12.67 15.12
N GLU A 312 -5.05 13.35 16.19
CA GLU A 312 -5.43 14.74 16.44
C GLU A 312 -4.87 15.69 15.38
N PHE A 313 -3.57 15.58 15.05
CA PHE A 313 -2.98 16.42 14.00
C PHE A 313 -3.63 16.18 12.63
N LEU A 314 -3.96 14.93 12.31
CA LEU A 314 -4.71 14.60 11.09
C LEU A 314 -6.10 15.22 11.09
N ASN A 315 -6.79 15.20 12.23
CA ASN A 315 -8.09 15.86 12.39
C ASN A 315 -7.99 17.37 12.16
N LEU A 316 -7.05 18.05 12.82
CA LEU A 316 -6.83 19.49 12.66
C LEU A 316 -6.49 19.85 11.21
N GLY A 317 -5.68 19.02 10.52
CA GLY A 317 -5.42 19.16 9.10
C GLY A 317 -6.67 19.00 8.23
N SER A 318 -7.57 18.08 8.59
CA SER A 318 -8.87 17.92 7.91
C SER A 318 -9.79 19.12 8.12
N GLU A 319 -9.88 19.64 9.35
CA GLU A 319 -10.68 20.82 9.68
C GLU A 319 -10.20 22.05 8.89
N LEU A 320 -8.88 22.25 8.83
CA LEU A 320 -8.28 23.30 8.01
C LEU A 320 -8.59 23.12 6.52
N ALA A 321 -8.55 21.87 6.02
CA ALA A 321 -8.94 21.58 4.64
C ALA A 321 -10.43 21.90 4.37
N ILE A 322 -11.33 21.63 5.32
CA ILE A 322 -12.74 22.01 5.23
C ILE A 322 -12.88 23.54 5.15
N GLU A 323 -12.14 24.27 5.97
CA GLU A 323 -12.14 25.74 5.98
C GLU A 323 -11.69 26.31 4.63
N VAL A 324 -10.54 25.84 4.12
CA VAL A 324 -10.02 26.23 2.80
C VAL A 324 -11.05 25.92 1.69
N GLN A 325 -11.67 24.73 1.75
CA GLN A 325 -12.69 24.31 0.79
C GLN A 325 -13.90 25.24 0.82
N ASN A 326 -14.32 25.72 1.99
CA ASN A 326 -15.45 26.63 2.13
C ASN A 326 -15.13 28.04 1.62
N ILE A 327 -13.94 28.57 1.90
CA ILE A 327 -13.48 29.84 1.33
C ILE A 327 -13.43 29.74 -0.20
N ALA A 328 -12.85 28.67 -0.74
CA ALA A 328 -12.78 28.45 -2.19
C ALA A 328 -14.17 28.34 -2.85
N LYS A 329 -15.17 27.76 -2.16
CA LYS A 329 -16.57 27.75 -2.63
C LYS A 329 -17.15 29.16 -2.67
N LEU A 330 -16.90 29.98 -1.64
CA LEU A 330 -17.39 31.36 -1.61
C LEU A 330 -16.76 32.21 -2.71
N GLU A 331 -15.45 32.08 -2.93
CA GLU A 331 -14.76 32.75 -4.04
C GLU A 331 -15.28 32.32 -5.40
N LEU A 332 -15.53 31.01 -5.59
CA LEU A 332 -16.12 30.49 -6.82
C LEU A 332 -17.52 31.09 -7.05
N LYS A 333 -18.36 31.16 -6.00
CA LYS A 333 -19.71 31.74 -6.10
C LYS A 333 -19.67 33.23 -6.46
N ARG A 334 -18.78 34.01 -5.84
CA ARG A 334 -18.58 35.43 -6.20
C ARG A 334 -18.13 35.60 -7.65
N LYS A 335 -17.22 34.75 -8.12
CA LYS A 335 -16.77 34.75 -9.53
C LYS A 335 -17.89 34.34 -10.49
N GLN A 336 -18.85 33.53 -10.06
CA GLN A 336 -20.02 33.18 -10.88
C GLN A 336 -21.03 34.33 -10.98
N GLU A 337 -21.13 35.18 -9.96
CA GLU A 337 -22.00 36.35 -9.98
C GLU A 337 -21.49 37.46 -10.94
N THR A 338 -20.18 37.49 -11.23
CA THR A 338 -19.53 38.55 -12.02
C THR A 338 -18.76 38.05 -13.25
N GLY A 339 -18.76 36.74 -13.50
CA GLY A 339 -17.87 36.08 -14.46
C GLY A 339 -18.46 35.85 -15.85
N ASP A 340 -17.59 35.37 -16.74
CA ASP A 340 -17.93 34.94 -18.10
C ASP A 340 -18.68 33.59 -18.12
N GLU A 341 -19.19 33.21 -19.30
CA GLU A 341 -19.91 31.94 -19.49
C GLU A 341 -19.11 30.71 -19.05
N GLU A 342 -17.78 30.74 -19.16
CA GLU A 342 -16.91 29.62 -18.77
C GLU A 342 -16.86 29.45 -17.25
N THR A 343 -16.86 30.57 -16.51
CA THR A 343 -16.90 30.57 -15.05
C THR A 343 -18.26 30.12 -14.51
N LEU A 344 -19.35 30.51 -15.17
CA LEU A 344 -20.71 30.05 -14.86
C LEU A 344 -20.88 28.53 -14.99
N LYS A 345 -20.13 27.88 -15.89
CA LYS A 345 -20.18 26.43 -16.09
C LYS A 345 -19.45 25.61 -15.00
N LYS A 346 -18.60 26.22 -14.17
CA LYS A 346 -17.86 25.49 -13.12
C LYS A 346 -18.75 25.08 -11.95
N LYS A 347 -19.05 23.79 -11.85
CA LYS A 347 -19.94 23.26 -10.77
C LYS A 347 -19.23 22.90 -9.46
N LYS A 348 -17.90 22.87 -9.42
CA LYS A 348 -17.13 22.38 -8.27
C LYS A 348 -15.78 23.07 -8.12
N VAL A 349 -15.32 23.20 -6.87
CA VAL A 349 -13.98 23.67 -6.52
C VAL A 349 -12.94 22.63 -6.95
N LEU A 350 -12.11 22.99 -7.91
CA LEU A 350 -11.00 22.16 -8.38
C LEU A 350 -9.82 22.25 -7.40
N LEU A 351 -8.87 21.32 -7.52
CA LEU A 351 -7.66 21.35 -6.69
C LEU A 351 -6.89 22.67 -6.86
N LYS A 352 -6.82 23.23 -8.07
CA LYS A 352 -6.14 24.51 -8.32
C LYS A 352 -6.78 25.68 -7.56
N ASP A 353 -8.11 25.70 -7.46
CA ASP A 353 -8.83 26.77 -6.78
C ASP A 353 -8.60 26.65 -5.26
N PHE A 354 -8.64 25.42 -4.74
CA PHE A 354 -8.31 25.10 -3.36
C PHE A 354 -6.87 25.50 -2.98
N VAL A 355 -5.89 25.14 -3.81
CA VAL A 355 -4.47 25.46 -3.59
C VAL A 355 -4.22 26.96 -3.66
N SER A 356 -4.95 27.69 -4.52
CA SER A 356 -4.87 29.15 -4.57
C SER A 356 -5.20 29.75 -3.20
N VAL A 357 -6.36 29.40 -2.64
CA VAL A 357 -6.77 29.88 -1.31
C VAL A 357 -5.77 29.49 -0.23
N LEU A 358 -5.34 28.23 -0.24
CA LEU A 358 -4.39 27.69 0.75
C LEU A 358 -3.07 28.49 0.79
N ASN A 359 -2.63 29.03 -0.36
CA ASN A 359 -1.38 29.77 -0.47
C ASN A 359 -1.54 31.30 -0.35
N SER A 360 -2.74 31.85 -0.58
CA SER A 360 -2.96 33.30 -0.66
C SER A 360 -3.77 33.90 0.48
N ASN A 361 -4.44 33.09 1.30
CA ASN A 361 -5.22 33.58 2.43
C ASN A 361 -4.34 33.69 3.68
N ASP A 362 -4.14 34.92 4.20
CA ASP A 362 -3.25 35.20 5.33
C ASP A 362 -3.65 34.48 6.63
N GLU A 363 -4.96 34.36 6.90
CA GLU A 363 -5.46 33.67 8.10
C GLU A 363 -5.19 32.17 8.02
N ILE A 364 -5.46 31.55 6.86
CA ILE A 364 -5.14 30.15 6.61
C ILE A 364 -3.63 29.91 6.73
N MET A 365 -2.80 30.77 6.12
CA MET A 365 -1.34 30.65 6.18
C MET A 365 -0.80 30.80 7.61
N LYS A 366 -1.44 31.62 8.45
CA LYS A 366 -1.10 31.70 9.88
C LYS A 366 -1.42 30.38 10.59
N LYS A 367 -2.62 29.82 10.41
CA LYS A 367 -3.02 28.52 10.98
C LYS A 367 -2.10 27.38 10.53
N VAL A 368 -1.72 27.35 9.25
CA VAL A 368 -0.74 26.39 8.71
C VAL A 368 0.59 26.49 9.47
N LYS A 369 1.12 27.69 9.66
CA LYS A 369 2.41 27.88 10.35
C LYS A 369 2.36 27.43 11.80
N GLU A 370 1.28 27.73 12.51
CA GLU A 370 1.08 27.32 13.90
C GLU A 370 0.97 25.80 14.01
N LEU A 371 0.09 25.17 13.24
CA LEU A 371 -0.08 23.71 13.26
C LEU A 371 1.18 22.97 12.79
N LYS A 372 1.87 23.47 11.76
CA LYS A 372 3.16 22.91 11.30
C LYS A 372 4.18 22.90 12.43
N LYS A 373 4.29 24.01 13.16
CA LYS A 373 5.21 24.12 14.30
C LYS A 373 4.88 23.08 15.37
N ASP A 374 3.60 22.90 15.72
CA ASP A 374 3.18 21.92 16.73
C ASP A 374 3.49 20.47 16.29
N VAL A 375 3.31 20.16 15.00
CA VAL A 375 3.66 18.85 14.43
C VAL A 375 5.17 18.62 14.50
N GLU A 376 5.98 19.62 14.12
CA GLU A 376 7.44 19.54 14.15
C GLU A 376 7.97 19.40 15.57
N GLU A 377 7.47 20.19 16.51
CA GLU A 377 7.82 20.11 17.94
C GLU A 377 7.45 18.76 18.55
N PHE A 378 6.34 18.15 18.13
CA PHE A 378 6.02 16.78 18.52
C PHE A 378 7.00 15.77 17.90
N ALA A 379 7.27 15.87 16.61
CA ALA A 379 8.06 14.89 15.88
C ALA A 379 9.55 14.86 16.27
N ILE A 380 10.14 16.00 16.67
CA ILE A 380 11.57 16.06 17.06
C ILE A 380 11.89 15.41 18.41
N LYS A 381 10.87 15.05 19.21
CA LYS A 381 11.06 14.38 20.51
C LYS A 381 11.50 12.92 20.37
N PHE A 382 11.32 12.34 19.18
CA PHE A 382 11.57 10.93 18.90
C PHE A 382 12.90 10.75 18.15
N ALA A 383 13.59 9.64 18.42
CA ALA A 383 14.85 9.31 17.75
C ALA A 383 14.67 9.16 16.23
N MET A 384 15.74 9.38 15.46
CA MET A 384 15.78 9.12 14.03
C MET A 384 16.75 7.95 13.75
N PRO A 385 16.24 6.75 13.41
CA PRO A 385 17.11 5.63 13.08
C PRO A 385 18.03 5.95 11.90
N GLY A 386 19.34 5.73 12.08
CA GLY A 386 20.36 5.95 11.06
C GLY A 386 21.17 7.23 11.21
N ASP A 387 20.76 8.15 12.08
CA ASP A 387 21.61 9.27 12.52
C ASP A 387 22.47 8.83 13.72
N GLU A 388 23.73 9.27 13.77
CA GLU A 388 24.67 9.01 14.87
C GLU A 388 24.36 9.80 16.15
#